data_AF-A0A2S9XUI9-F1
#
_entry.id   AF-A0A2S9XUI9-F1
#
_cell.length_a   1.000
_cell.length_b   1.000
_cell.length_c   1.000
_cell.angle_alpha   90.00
_cell.angle_beta   90.00
_cell.angle_gamma   90.00
#
_symmetry.space_group_name_H-M   'P 1'
#
loop_
_entity.id
_entity.type
_entity.pdbx_description
1 polymer ?
#
loop_
_entity_poly.entity_id
_entity_poly.type
_entity_poly.pdbx_seq_one_letter_code
_entity_poly.pdbx_strand_id
1 'polypeptide(L)' 'MGIAGMKVGGLRRLTIPSDLAYGARAKGKIPADSRLTFTVELMSIRDAPAQPQRPAPRPR' A
#
# COMPACT_ATOMS: atom_id res chain seq x y z
N MET A 1 4.19 -7.27 2.58
CA MET A 1 4.86 -7.47 1.27
C MET A 1 3.85 -8.04 0.28
N GLY A 2 3.30 -7.23 -0.62
CA GLY A 2 2.28 -7.69 -1.59
C GLY A 2 2.55 -7.27 -3.03
N ILE A 3 3.13 -6.08 -3.20
CA ILE A 3 3.46 -5.44 -4.49
C ILE A 3 4.96 -5.43 -4.81
N ALA A 4 5.82 -5.57 -3.80
CA ALA A 4 7.27 -5.62 -4.00
C ALA A 4 7.64 -6.84 -4.87
N GLY A 5 8.38 -6.59 -5.96
CA GLY A 5 8.81 -7.62 -6.92
C GLY A 5 7.82 -7.95 -8.05
N MET A 6 6.68 -7.25 -8.16
CA MET A 6 5.81 -7.38 -9.33
C MET A 6 6.43 -6.74 -10.58
N LYS A 7 6.24 -7.36 -11.75
CA LYS A 7 6.59 -6.78 -13.05
C LYS A 7 5.44 -5.91 -13.58
N VAL A 8 5.78 -4.86 -14.32
CA VAL A 8 4.79 -4.03 -15.04
C VAL A 8 3.94 -4.93 -15.95
N GLY A 9 2.63 -4.73 -15.95
CA GLY A 9 1.62 -5.59 -16.58
C GLY A 9 1.19 -6.78 -15.72
N GLY A 10 1.76 -6.97 -14.53
CA GLY A 10 1.41 -8.07 -13.63
C GLY A 10 0.08 -7.83 -12.91
N LEU A 11 -0.81 -8.81 -12.98
CA LEU A 11 -2.05 -8.87 -12.18
C LEU A 11 -1.84 -9.77 -10.97
N ARG A 12 -2.16 -9.28 -9.76
CA ARG A 12 -2.09 -10.08 -8.54
C ARG A 12 -3.29 -9.87 -7.65
N ARG A 13 -3.85 -10.98 -7.16
CA ARG A 13 -4.90 -10.96 -6.13
C ARG A 13 -4.26 -11.06 -4.75
N LEU A 14 -4.49 -10.06 -3.92
CA LEU A 14 -4.03 -9.97 -2.55
C LEU A 14 -5.21 -10.11 -1.61
N THR A 15 -5.22 -11.18 -0.81
CA THR A 15 -6.22 -11.35 0.23
C THR A 15 -5.59 -11.03 1.58
N ILE A 16 -6.06 -9.94 2.19
CA ILE A 16 -5.52 -9.38 3.43
C ILE A 16 -6.51 -9.69 4.56
N PRO A 17 -6.10 -10.45 5.59
CA PRO A 17 -6.92 -10.64 6.79
C PRO A 17 -7.18 -9.29 7.47
N SER A 18 -8.30 -9.19 8.19
CA SER A 18 -8.73 -7.94 8.84
C SER A 18 -7.64 -7.32 9.70
N ASP A 19 -6.91 -8.14 10.46
CA ASP A 19 -5.81 -7.72 11.34
C ASP A 19 -4.70 -6.93 10.62
N LEU A 20 -4.41 -7.28 9.36
CA LEU A 20 -3.42 -6.59 8.51
C LEU A 20 -4.05 -5.50 7.61
N ALA A 21 -5.36 -5.28 7.73
CA ALA A 21 -6.13 -4.32 6.96
C ALA A 21 -6.63 -3.17 7.85
N TYR A 22 -7.93 -3.12 8.13
CA TYR A 22 -8.54 -2.10 8.99
C TYR A 22 -8.80 -2.59 10.42
N GLY A 23 -8.55 -3.87 10.72
CA GLY A 23 -8.78 -4.50 12.01
C GLY A 23 -10.22 -4.32 12.49
N ALA A 24 -10.37 -4.04 13.78
CA ALA A 24 -11.65 -3.77 14.42
C ALA A 24 -12.28 -2.41 14.03
N ARG A 25 -11.66 -1.64 13.11
CA ARG A 25 -12.18 -0.34 12.69
C ARG A 25 -13.03 -0.50 11.43
N ALA A 26 -14.29 -0.08 11.50
CA ALA A 26 -15.11 0.10 10.32
C ALA A 26 -14.63 1.33 9.52
N LYS A 27 -14.65 1.23 8.19
CA LYS A 27 -14.24 2.35 7.30
C LYS A 27 -15.22 2.51 6.16
N GLY A 28 -16.03 3.56 6.21
CA GLY A 28 -17.06 3.84 5.21
C GLY A 28 -18.08 2.70 5.12
N LYS A 29 -18.09 2.00 3.98
CA LYS A 29 -18.97 0.84 3.75
C LYS A 29 -18.36 -0.51 4.17
N ILE A 30 -17.12 -0.52 4.69
CA ILE A 30 -16.43 -1.74 5.10
C ILE A 30 -16.67 -1.95 6.61
N PRO A 31 -17.34 -3.05 7.01
CA PRO A 31 -17.51 -3.40 8.42
C PRO A 31 -16.18 -3.65 9.14
N ALA A 32 -16.18 -3.51 10.46
CA ALA A 32 -15.09 -3.99 11.30
C ALA A 32 -14.80 -5.48 11.03
N ASP A 33 -13.55 -5.89 11.20
CA ASP A 33 -13.08 -7.28 11.07
C ASP A 33 -13.32 -7.92 9.68
N SER A 34 -13.50 -7.08 8.66
CA SER A 34 -13.67 -7.56 7.28
C SER A 34 -12.35 -7.98 6.65
N ARG A 35 -12.35 -9.16 6.03
CA ARG A 35 -11.25 -9.64 5.19
C ARG A 35 -11.32 -8.97 3.81
N LEU A 36 -10.23 -8.33 3.38
CA LEU A 36 -10.20 -7.56 2.14
C LEU A 36 -9.52 -8.32 1.03
N THR A 37 -10.16 -8.42 -0.13
CA THR A 37 -9.54 -8.96 -1.34
C THR A 37 -9.35 -7.84 -2.34
N PHE A 38 -8.09 -7.57 -2.69
CA PHE A 38 -7.71 -6.58 -3.68
C PHE A 38 -7.16 -7.28 -4.92
N THR A 39 -7.64 -6.88 -6.08
CA THR A 39 -6.99 -7.21 -7.35
C THR A 39 -6.16 -6.01 -7.75
N VAL A 40 -4.84 -6.18 -7.78
CA VAL A 40 -3.88 -5.12 -8.11
C VAL A 40 -3.26 -5.41 -9.46
N GLU A 41 -3.31 -4.44 -10.34
CA GLU A 41 -2.61 -4.45 -11.63
C GLU A 41 -1.50 -3.41 -11.60
N LEU A 42 -0.26 -3.83 -11.89
CA LEU A 42 0.86 -2.90 -11.97
C LEU A 42 0.94 -2.28 -13.36
N MET A 43 0.39 -1.08 -13.53
CA MET A 43 0.37 -0.43 -14.86
C MET A 43 1.71 0.21 -15.25
N SER A 44 2.43 0.79 -14.29
CA SER A 44 3.75 1.41 -14.53
C SER A 44 4.52 1.58 -13.22
N ILE A 45 5.85 1.53 -13.30
CA ILE A 45 6.73 1.92 -12.20
C ILE A 45 7.37 3.25 -12.62
N ARG A 46 7.20 4.27 -11.79
CA ARG A 46 7.89 5.56 -11.94
C ARG A 46 8.80 5.72 -10.75
N ASP A 47 10.07 5.95 -11.00
CA ASP A 47 10.98 6.37 -9.94
C ASP A 47 10.51 7.74 -9.45
N ALA A 48 10.30 7.85 -8.13
CA ALA A 48 10.05 9.16 -7.55
C ALA A 48 11.29 10.02 -7.83
N PRO A 49 11.14 11.27 -8.30
CA PRO A 49 12.28 12.17 -8.35
C PRO A 49 12.87 12.21 -6.95
N ALA A 50 14.20 12.07 -6.85
CA ALA A 50 14.89 12.15 -5.57
C ALA A 50 14.40 13.41 -4.86
N GLN A 51 13.65 13.24 -3.77
CA GLN A 51 13.19 14.38 -3.00
C GLN A 51 14.45 15.16 -2.62
N PRO A 52 14.55 16.46 -2.92
CA PRO A 52 15.62 17.28 -2.38
C PRO A 52 15.58 17.06 -0.88
N GLN A 53 16.63 16.45 -0.33
CA GLN A 53 16.67 16.05 1.06
C GLN A 53 16.28 17.28 1.88
N ARG A 54 15.16 17.20 2.59
CA ARG A 54 14.71 18.30 3.45
C ARG A 54 15.88 18.55 4.40
N PRO A 55 16.61 19.67 4.31
CA PRO A 55 17.83 19.84 5.08
C PRO A 55 17.48 19.66 6.54
N ALA A 56 18.21 18.77 7.23
CA ALA A 56 17.99 18.49 8.63
C ALA A 56 17.98 19.81 9.42
N PRO A 57 17.07 19.98 10.39
CA PRO A 57 17.08 21.17 11.23
C PRO A 57 18.46 21.27 11.91
N ARG A 58 19.16 22.38 11.69
CA ARG A 58 20.46 22.62 12.32
C ARG A 58 20.28 22.57 13.84
N PRO A 59 21.10 21.80 14.59
CA PRO A 59 21.08 21.88 16.04
C PRO A 59 21.47 23.30 16.47
N ARG A 60 20.72 23.87 17.42
CA ARG A 60 20.99 25.16 18.06
C ARG A 60 22.06 25.01 19.13
#